data_AF-A0AAE9EGU2-F1
#
_entry.id   AF-A0AAE9EGU2-F1
#
_cell.length_a   1.000
_cell.length_b   1.000
_cell.length_c   1.000
_cell.angle_alpha   90.00
_cell.angle_beta   90.00
_cell.angle_gamma   90.00
#
_symmetry.space_group_name_H-M   'P 1'
#
loop_
_entity.id
_entity.type
_entity.pdbx_description
1 polymer ?
#
loop_
_entity_poly.entity_id
_entity_poly.type
_entity_poly.pdbx_seq_one_letter_code
_entity_poly.pdbx_strand_id
1 'polypeptide(L)'
;MDIIFFSDVRPDSELLLCRNITEVGSLLWDEELIEIVLEAVKCRIRIGIIEFPCKTFTKAYHSVAAATKYNPDLLPFDEFRSLFLETCLMLKDRFANELLEELHKNDRFVNLWVDLENVVIGSISQQYATTVFRSDSNVTNFSDAFWLASRGRMSKENLMLFSWIAIKSEFTCKLGHLLASFIRPEMIDVMNQCMKFAHSAYRTRELLVTMANDKELMFRMKCPQSTLDISRAHQNINGTDSMNRALRTRLRFFVFTLEQVVSHFRELFSDKVRYVFKEKREEIVSATSLKDVETAMADGYKKMSDLVIRVGVRRMVHETMDMFMNMTDEIRLR
;
A
#
# COMPACT_ATOMS: atom_id res chain seq x y z
N MET A 1 -24.87 32.32 45.38
CA MET A 1 -25.70 31.54 44.44
C MET A 1 -26.40 32.54 43.52
N ASP A 2 -26.27 32.27 42.22
CA ASP A 2 -26.97 32.78 41.03
C ASP A 2 -26.91 34.29 40.71
N ILE A 3 -26.05 34.69 39.75
CA ILE A 3 -26.23 34.89 38.28
C ILE A 3 -26.87 36.24 37.96
N ILE A 4 -26.15 37.12 37.23
CA ILE A 4 -26.63 37.86 36.02
C ILE A 4 -25.43 38.19 35.10
N PHE A 5 -25.56 37.85 33.81
CA PHE A 5 -24.74 38.30 32.66
C PHE A 5 -25.06 39.76 32.29
N PHE A 6 -24.04 40.59 32.02
CA PHE A 6 -24.09 41.75 31.13
C PHE A 6 -22.70 41.82 30.47
N SER A 7 -22.51 41.47 29.19
CA SER A 7 -22.75 42.33 28.02
C SER A 7 -22.37 43.79 28.28
N ASP A 8 -21.08 44.13 28.24
CA ASP A 8 -20.62 45.28 27.45
C ASP A 8 -19.09 45.46 27.46
N VAL A 9 -18.61 45.85 26.28
CA VAL A 9 -17.41 46.66 25.97
C VAL A 9 -16.05 46.02 26.30
N ARG A 10 -15.29 45.75 25.22
CA ARG A 10 -13.82 45.48 25.14
C ARG A 10 -13.15 45.26 26.50
N PRO A 11 -12.66 44.04 26.81
CA PRO A 11 -11.93 43.83 28.05
C PRO A 11 -10.75 44.80 28.08
N ASP A 12 -10.78 45.70 29.06
CA ASP A 12 -9.74 46.69 29.29
C ASP A 12 -8.39 45.94 29.33
N SER A 13 -7.42 46.38 28.54
CA SER A 13 -6.13 45.69 28.40
C SER A 13 -5.39 45.55 29.74
N GLU A 14 -5.72 46.43 30.71
CA GLU A 14 -5.20 46.35 32.09
C GLU A 14 -5.86 45.24 32.93
N LEU A 15 -7.11 44.87 32.64
CA LEU A 15 -7.84 43.81 33.36
C LEU A 15 -7.31 42.39 33.06
N LEU A 16 -6.60 42.22 31.93
CA LEU A 16 -5.94 40.97 31.56
C LEU A 16 -4.53 40.82 32.15
N LEU A 17 -3.86 41.93 32.48
CA LEU A 17 -2.55 41.93 33.15
C LEU A 17 -2.66 41.59 34.65
N CYS A 18 -3.86 41.66 35.23
CA CYS A 18 -4.12 41.31 36.63
C CYS A 18 -4.74 39.92 36.83
N ARG A 19 -5.04 39.17 35.75
CA ARG A 19 -5.56 37.81 35.85
C ARG A 19 -4.44 36.78 35.98
N ASN A 20 -4.73 35.74 36.76
CA ASN A 20 -3.82 34.61 36.93
C ASN A 20 -3.54 33.97 35.56
N ILE A 21 -2.28 33.60 35.26
CA ILE A 21 -1.86 33.01 33.98
C ILE A 21 -2.73 31.80 33.57
N THR A 22 -3.28 31.10 34.57
CA THR A 22 -4.23 29.99 34.39
C THR A 22 -5.58 30.40 33.77
N GLU A 23 -6.05 31.63 33.98
CA GLU A 23 -7.29 32.15 33.40
C GLU A 23 -7.08 32.66 31.96
N VAL A 24 -5.93 33.28 31.68
CA VAL A 24 -5.58 33.84 30.36
C VAL A 24 -5.20 32.75 29.36
N GLY A 25 -4.59 31.65 29.83
CA GLY A 25 -4.27 30.50 28.97
C GLY A 25 -5.51 29.95 28.25
N SER A 26 -6.65 29.85 28.95
CA SER A 26 -7.90 29.36 28.35
C SER A 26 -8.47 30.26 27.23
N LEU A 27 -8.09 31.54 27.20
CA LEU A 27 -8.56 32.52 26.21
C LEU A 27 -7.69 32.54 24.94
N LEU A 28 -6.47 32.00 25.02
CA LEU A 28 -5.55 31.89 23.89
C LEU A 28 -5.78 30.60 23.11
N TRP A 29 -5.99 29.49 23.80
CA TRP A 29 -6.11 28.15 23.21
C TRP A 29 -7.56 27.83 22.88
N ASP A 30 -8.00 28.17 21.67
CA ASP A 30 -9.20 27.59 21.07
C ASP A 30 -8.87 26.33 20.25
N GLU A 31 -9.90 25.54 19.90
CA GLU A 31 -9.73 24.29 19.15
C GLU A 31 -9.02 24.51 17.81
N GLU A 32 -9.33 25.61 17.12
CA GLU A 32 -8.73 25.96 15.83
C GLU A 32 -7.22 26.22 15.95
N LEU A 33 -6.80 27.01 16.94
CA LEU A 33 -5.39 27.29 17.19
C LEU A 33 -4.63 26.02 17.60
N ILE A 34 -5.26 25.16 18.41
CA ILE A 34 -4.68 23.87 18.79
C ILE A 34 -4.45 23.01 17.54
N GLU A 35 -5.43 22.93 16.63
CA GLU A 35 -5.28 22.19 15.37
C GLU A 35 -4.14 22.73 14.51
N ILE A 36 -4.05 24.06 14.33
CA ILE A 36 -2.98 24.71 13.56
C ILE A 36 -1.60 24.37 14.14
N VAL A 37 -1.44 24.47 15.46
CA VAL A 37 -0.19 24.15 16.14
C VAL A 37 0.14 22.66 16.01
N LEU A 38 -0.84 21.78 16.17
CA LEU A 38 -0.64 20.34 16.01
C LEU A 38 -0.24 19.97 14.58
N GLU A 39 -0.83 20.59 13.56
CA GLU A 39 -0.43 20.39 12.15
C GLU A 39 1.01 20.84 11.90
N ALA A 40 1.38 22.02 12.40
CA ALA A 40 2.75 22.55 12.30
C ALA A 40 3.78 21.62 12.98
N VAL A 41 3.47 21.14 14.19
CA VAL A 41 4.32 20.22 14.95
C VAL A 41 4.43 18.86 14.26
N LYS A 42 3.32 18.31 13.73
CA LYS A 42 3.32 17.07 12.95
C LYS A 42 4.29 17.17 11.77
N CYS A 43 4.30 18.27 11.02
CA CYS A 43 5.21 18.45 9.89
C CYS A 43 6.68 18.35 10.31
N ARG A 44 7.06 19.02 11.40
CA ARG A 44 8.43 19.00 11.94
C ARG A 44 8.85 17.61 12.43
N ILE A 45 7.96 16.93 13.15
CA ILE A 45 8.17 15.56 13.58
C ILE A 45 8.43 14.69 12.35
N ARG A 46 7.60 14.77 11.29
CA ARG A 46 7.74 13.97 10.07
C ARG A 46 9.11 14.12 9.39
N ILE A 47 9.69 15.33 9.36
CA ILE A 47 11.06 15.59 8.86
C ILE A 47 12.15 15.00 9.78
N GLY A 48 11.81 14.67 11.03
CA GLY A 48 12.73 14.15 12.04
C GLY A 48 13.30 15.22 12.97
N ILE A 49 12.69 16.41 13.00
CA ILE A 49 13.11 17.50 13.88
C ILE A 49 12.17 17.53 15.09
N ILE A 50 12.65 16.98 16.19
CA ILE A 50 11.86 16.79 17.43
C ILE A 50 11.79 18.08 18.26
N GLU A 51 12.77 18.97 18.11
CA GLU A 51 12.79 20.25 18.82
C GLU A 51 12.14 21.37 18.00
N PHE A 52 11.19 22.07 18.61
CA PHE A 52 10.70 23.35 18.12
C PHE A 52 11.55 24.46 18.75
N PRO A 53 12.51 25.05 18.03
CA PRO A 53 13.37 26.05 18.65
C PRO A 53 12.51 27.26 18.98
N CYS A 54 12.47 27.69 20.25
CA CYS A 54 11.78 28.92 20.64
C CYS A 54 12.20 30.10 19.74
N LYS A 55 13.47 30.11 19.31
CA LYS A 55 14.03 31.07 18.35
C LYS A 55 13.29 31.11 17.01
N THR A 56 12.76 29.99 16.52
CA THR A 56 11.99 29.95 15.26
C THR A 56 10.66 30.66 15.42
N PHE A 57 9.95 30.39 16.52
CA PHE A 57 8.70 31.10 16.83
C PHE A 57 8.95 32.60 17.03
N THR A 58 9.91 32.96 17.90
CA THR A 58 10.24 34.35 18.22
C THR A 58 10.59 35.16 16.97
N LYS A 59 11.38 34.58 16.05
CA LYS A 59 11.71 35.24 14.77
C LYS A 59 10.48 35.44 13.89
N ALA A 60 9.61 34.44 13.78
CA ALA A 60 8.38 34.54 13.00
C ALA A 60 7.43 35.58 13.60
N TYR A 61 7.24 35.56 14.92
CA TYR A 61 6.42 36.52 15.65
C TYR A 61 6.88 37.97 15.43
N HIS A 62 8.18 38.24 15.57
CA HIS A 62 8.71 39.57 15.30
C HIS A 62 8.58 39.98 13.83
N SER A 63 8.65 39.04 12.89
CA SER A 63 8.42 39.32 11.47
C SER A 63 6.97 39.73 11.20
N VAL A 64 5.99 39.04 11.79
CA VAL A 64 4.56 39.38 11.66
C VAL A 64 4.25 40.70 12.35
N ALA A 65 4.76 40.90 13.57
CA ALA A 65 4.60 42.14 14.33
C ALA A 65 5.20 43.36 13.62
N ALA A 66 6.36 43.20 12.97
CA ALA A 66 6.97 44.27 12.18
C ALA A 66 6.15 44.61 10.92
N ALA A 67 5.52 43.62 10.28
CA ALA A 67 4.70 43.83 9.08
C ALA A 67 3.39 44.56 9.37
N THR A 68 2.82 44.35 10.55
CA THR A 68 1.53 44.90 10.99
C THR A 68 1.64 46.29 11.63
N LYS A 69 2.86 46.79 11.89
CA LYS A 69 3.15 48.14 12.45
C LYS A 69 2.48 48.44 13.80
N TYR A 70 2.24 47.42 14.62
CA TYR A 70 1.72 47.63 15.98
C TYR A 70 2.73 48.40 16.85
N ASN A 71 2.21 49.21 17.78
CA ASN A 71 3.04 49.92 18.74
C ASN A 71 3.48 48.95 19.85
N PRO A 72 4.78 48.64 20.00
CA PRO A 72 5.26 47.65 20.96
C PRO A 72 5.02 48.04 22.43
N ASP A 73 4.78 49.32 22.72
CA ASP A 73 4.64 49.81 24.10
C ASP A 73 3.24 49.54 24.70
N LEU A 74 2.22 49.28 23.87
CA LEU A 74 0.84 48.99 24.28
C LEU A 74 0.21 48.04 23.25
N LEU A 75 0.29 46.73 23.49
CA LEU A 75 -0.36 45.71 22.66
C LEU A 75 -1.58 45.14 23.40
N PRO A 76 -2.82 45.54 23.05
CA PRO A 76 -4.03 44.92 23.56
C PRO A 76 -4.03 43.41 23.34
N PHE A 77 -4.68 42.67 24.24
CA PHE A 77 -4.71 41.20 24.18
C PHE A 77 -5.31 40.66 22.88
N ASP A 78 -6.35 41.30 22.33
CA ASP A 78 -6.96 40.88 21.07
C ASP A 78 -5.98 41.03 19.89
N GLU A 79 -5.17 42.08 19.89
CA GLU A 79 -4.11 42.29 18.88
C GLU A 79 -2.98 41.28 19.07
N PHE A 80 -2.58 40.99 20.31
CA PHE A 80 -1.64 39.92 20.63
C PHE A 80 -2.15 38.55 20.14
N ARG A 81 -3.41 38.22 20.41
CA ARG A 81 -4.03 36.96 19.99
C ARG A 81 -4.06 36.85 18.47
N SER A 82 -4.41 37.93 17.77
CA SER A 82 -4.38 37.98 16.30
C SER A 82 -2.97 37.75 15.76
N LEU A 83 -1.96 38.42 16.30
CA LEU A 83 -0.55 38.25 15.92
C LEU A 83 -0.05 36.82 16.18
N PHE A 84 -0.45 36.26 17.32
CA PHE A 84 -0.09 34.89 17.69
C PHE A 84 -0.68 33.89 16.68
N LEU A 85 -1.97 34.03 16.35
CA LEU A 85 -2.66 33.19 15.36
C LEU A 85 -2.01 33.31 13.97
N GLU A 86 -1.76 34.53 13.50
CA GLU A 86 -1.08 34.76 12.21
C GLU A 86 0.33 34.15 12.19
N THR A 87 1.06 34.23 13.30
CA THR A 87 2.38 33.60 13.44
C THR A 87 2.27 32.08 13.34
N CYS A 88 1.29 31.47 14.02
CA CYS A 88 1.03 30.04 13.96
C CYS A 88 0.64 29.58 12.55
N LEU A 89 -0.21 30.33 11.84
CA LEU A 89 -0.59 30.04 10.45
C LEU A 89 0.62 30.13 9.50
N MET A 90 1.41 31.19 9.59
CA MET A 90 2.64 31.34 8.81
C MET A 90 3.59 30.16 9.03
N LEU A 91 3.79 29.76 10.28
CA LEU A 91 4.67 28.64 10.63
C LEU A 91 4.12 27.30 10.13
N LYS A 92 2.81 27.09 10.22
CA LYS A 92 2.15 25.90 9.68
C LYS A 92 2.42 25.77 8.18
N ASP A 93 2.13 26.81 7.41
CA ASP A 93 2.28 26.78 5.95
C ASP A 93 3.75 26.62 5.56
N ARG A 94 4.65 27.31 6.27
CA ARG A 94 6.09 27.16 6.08
C ARG A 94 6.55 25.72 6.30
N PHE A 95 6.15 25.07 7.41
CA PHE A 95 6.59 23.70 7.68
C PHE A 95 5.95 22.67 6.76
N ALA A 96 4.72 22.91 6.30
CA ALA A 96 4.10 22.08 5.28
C ALA A 96 4.90 22.15 3.95
N ASN A 97 5.34 23.35 3.56
CA ASN A 97 6.19 23.54 2.38
C ASN A 97 7.57 22.89 2.57
N GLU A 98 8.23 23.09 3.71
CA GLU A 98 9.51 22.43 4.02
C GLU A 98 9.38 20.89 3.94
N LEU A 99 8.28 20.32 4.44
CA LEU A 99 8.03 18.87 4.36
C LEU A 99 7.79 18.40 2.92
N LEU A 100 7.04 19.16 2.13
CA LEU A 100 6.79 18.85 0.72
C LEU A 100 8.10 18.91 -0.10
N GLU A 101 8.93 19.93 0.13
CA GLU A 101 10.25 20.05 -0.49
C GLU A 101 11.15 18.86 -0.12
N GLU A 102 11.21 18.47 1.15
CA GLU A 102 11.98 17.30 1.58
C GLU A 102 11.43 15.98 1.01
N LEU A 103 10.12 15.87 0.77
CA LEU A 103 9.51 14.72 0.10
C LEU A 103 9.95 14.60 -1.37
N HIS A 104 10.00 15.72 -2.07
CA HIS A 104 10.42 15.80 -3.48
C HIS A 104 11.95 15.78 -3.65
N LYS A 105 12.70 16.00 -2.58
CA LYS A 105 14.15 16.03 -2.60
C LYS A 105 14.75 14.70 -3.05
N ASN A 106 15.64 14.78 -4.04
CA ASN A 106 16.42 13.64 -4.57
C ASN A 106 15.57 12.47 -5.09
N ASP A 107 14.28 12.68 -5.40
CA ASP A 107 13.34 11.66 -5.87
C ASP A 107 13.28 10.41 -4.96
N ARG A 108 13.64 10.53 -3.68
CA ARG A 108 13.81 9.36 -2.80
C ARG A 108 12.50 8.61 -2.61
N PHE A 109 11.41 9.35 -2.40
CA PHE A 109 10.07 8.79 -2.28
C PHE A 109 9.63 8.12 -3.58
N VAL A 110 9.82 8.80 -4.72
CA VAL A 110 9.43 8.32 -6.06
C VAL A 110 10.16 7.03 -6.42
N ASN A 111 11.47 6.97 -6.17
CA ASN A 111 12.29 5.79 -6.40
C ASN A 111 11.84 4.61 -5.54
N LEU A 112 11.57 4.84 -4.25
CA LEU A 112 11.01 3.80 -3.38
C LEU A 112 9.63 3.34 -3.86
N TRP A 113 8.78 4.24 -4.33
CA TRP A 113 7.46 3.91 -4.83
C TRP A 113 7.50 3.00 -6.06
N VAL A 114 8.42 3.27 -6.99
CA VAL A 114 8.69 2.40 -8.15
C VAL A 114 9.24 1.05 -7.72
N ASP A 115 10.11 1.01 -6.70
CA ASP A 115 10.61 -0.24 -6.15
C ASP A 115 9.51 -1.07 -5.48
N LEU A 116 8.59 -0.42 -4.75
CA LEU A 116 7.39 -1.06 -4.18
C LEU A 116 6.49 -1.63 -5.28
N GLU A 117 6.24 -0.88 -6.37
CA GLU A 117 5.51 -1.39 -7.53
C GLU A 117 6.19 -2.64 -8.12
N ASN A 118 7.51 -2.58 -8.31
CA ASN A 118 8.31 -3.67 -8.85
C ASN A 118 8.27 -4.93 -7.98
N VAL A 119 8.32 -4.75 -6.67
CA VAL A 119 8.20 -5.80 -5.65
C VAL A 119 6.81 -6.44 -5.67
N VAL A 120 5.76 -5.62 -5.78
CA VAL A 120 4.38 -6.08 -5.63
C VAL A 120 3.88 -6.78 -6.90
N ILE A 121 3.98 -6.14 -8.07
CA ILE A 121 3.43 -6.66 -9.34
C ILE A 121 4.36 -6.51 -10.55
N GLY A 122 5.56 -5.95 -10.38
CA GLY A 122 6.49 -5.74 -11.48
C GLY A 122 7.51 -6.86 -11.67
N SER A 123 8.67 -6.48 -12.21
CA SER A 123 9.69 -7.42 -12.68
C SER A 123 10.32 -8.26 -11.55
N ILE A 124 10.49 -7.68 -10.36
CA ILE A 124 11.01 -8.39 -9.18
C ILE A 124 9.98 -9.41 -8.72
N SER A 125 8.71 -9.02 -8.63
CA SER A 125 7.60 -9.92 -8.28
C SER A 125 7.53 -11.13 -9.21
N GLN A 126 7.65 -10.90 -10.53
CA GLN A 126 7.63 -11.96 -11.53
C GLN A 126 8.84 -12.89 -11.44
N GLN A 127 10.04 -12.33 -11.28
CA GLN A 127 11.26 -13.12 -11.15
C GLN A 127 11.24 -13.95 -9.87
N TYR A 128 10.75 -13.38 -8.76
CA TYR A 128 10.54 -14.09 -7.51
C TYR A 128 9.56 -15.25 -7.69
N ALA A 129 8.38 -14.99 -8.27
CA ALA A 129 7.37 -16.02 -8.51
C ALA A 129 7.91 -17.16 -9.40
N THR A 130 8.72 -16.82 -10.40
CA THR A 130 9.40 -17.79 -11.28
C THR A 130 10.39 -18.65 -10.51
N THR A 131 11.15 -18.08 -9.59
CA THR A 131 12.11 -18.83 -8.76
C THR A 131 11.41 -19.73 -7.74
N VAL A 132 10.29 -19.28 -7.18
CA VAL A 132 9.62 -19.91 -6.03
C VAL A 132 8.50 -20.88 -6.40
N PHE A 133 7.77 -20.64 -7.49
CA PHE A 133 6.57 -21.43 -7.83
C PHE A 133 6.75 -22.30 -9.07
N ARG A 134 7.96 -22.39 -9.63
CA ARG A 134 8.26 -23.40 -10.65
C ARG A 134 8.06 -24.80 -10.05
N SER A 135 7.54 -25.71 -10.86
CA SER A 135 7.26 -27.10 -10.49
C SER A 135 8.45 -27.84 -9.88
N ASP A 136 9.66 -27.47 -10.29
CA ASP A 136 10.91 -28.13 -9.90
C ASP A 136 11.64 -27.34 -8.79
N SER A 137 11.01 -26.30 -8.24
CA SER A 137 11.67 -25.45 -7.24
C SER A 137 11.66 -26.11 -5.86
N ASN A 138 12.84 -26.21 -5.25
CA ASN A 138 13.05 -26.65 -3.87
C ASN A 138 13.45 -25.46 -2.98
N VAL A 139 12.83 -24.29 -3.19
CA VAL A 139 13.17 -23.09 -2.41
C VAL A 139 12.70 -23.27 -0.97
N THR A 140 13.66 -23.39 -0.06
CA THR A 140 13.42 -23.47 1.39
C THR A 140 13.57 -22.11 2.08
N ASN A 141 14.24 -21.14 1.44
CA ASN A 141 14.43 -19.79 1.94
C ASN A 141 13.89 -18.74 0.94
N PHE A 142 12.70 -18.20 1.23
CA PHE A 142 12.09 -17.16 0.40
C PHE A 142 12.85 -15.83 0.41
N SER A 143 13.65 -15.55 1.45
CA SER A 143 14.49 -14.34 1.49
C SER A 143 15.56 -14.39 0.40
N ASP A 144 16.26 -15.50 0.26
CA ASP A 144 17.32 -15.66 -0.75
C ASP A 144 16.76 -15.59 -2.18
N ALA A 145 15.56 -16.15 -2.40
CA ALA A 145 14.85 -16.03 -3.67
C ALA A 145 14.51 -14.57 -4.00
N PHE A 146 14.12 -13.77 -3.01
CA PHE A 146 13.89 -12.35 -3.18
C PHE A 146 15.18 -11.58 -3.50
N TRP A 147 16.27 -11.86 -2.79
CA TRP A 147 17.58 -11.26 -3.07
C TRP A 147 18.04 -11.55 -4.50
N LEU A 148 17.86 -12.78 -4.97
CA LEU A 148 18.18 -13.17 -6.34
C LEU A 148 17.29 -12.47 -7.37
N ALA A 149 15.99 -12.37 -7.10
CA ALA A 149 15.03 -11.69 -7.98
C ALA A 149 15.33 -10.18 -8.12
N SER A 150 15.76 -9.56 -7.02
CA SER A 150 16.05 -8.13 -6.94
C SER A 150 17.42 -7.74 -7.50
N ARG A 151 18.31 -8.72 -7.73
CA ARG A 151 19.67 -8.47 -8.21
C ARG A 151 19.65 -7.75 -9.56
N GLY A 152 20.20 -6.54 -9.59
CA GLY A 152 20.27 -5.69 -10.79
C GLY A 152 18.97 -4.94 -11.13
N ARG A 153 17.93 -5.05 -10.29
CA ARG A 153 16.62 -4.40 -10.48
C ARG A 153 16.28 -3.38 -9.41
N MET A 154 17.04 -3.35 -8.31
CA MET A 154 16.88 -2.43 -7.19
C MET A 154 18.26 -1.94 -6.72
N SER A 155 18.34 -0.72 -6.21
CA SER A 155 19.57 -0.20 -5.61
C SER A 155 19.92 -0.97 -4.33
N LYS A 156 21.21 -1.09 -4.01
CA LYS A 156 21.65 -1.78 -2.77
C LYS A 156 21.08 -1.13 -1.51
N GLU A 157 20.96 0.19 -1.51
CA GLU A 157 20.39 0.96 -0.40
C GLU A 157 18.92 0.63 -0.17
N ASN A 158 18.12 0.55 -1.25
CA ASN A 158 16.70 0.21 -1.15
C ASN A 158 16.49 -1.25 -0.77
N LEU A 159 17.34 -2.13 -1.29
CA LEU A 159 17.26 -3.56 -1.01
C LEU A 159 17.40 -3.87 0.50
N MET A 160 18.20 -3.09 1.23
CA MET A 160 18.35 -3.21 2.68
C MET A 160 17.12 -2.74 3.48
N LEU A 161 16.21 -1.98 2.86
CA LEU A 161 14.95 -1.57 3.48
C LEU A 161 13.95 -2.73 3.53
N PHE A 162 14.04 -3.66 2.57
CA PHE A 162 13.11 -4.76 2.47
C PHE A 162 13.56 -5.96 3.29
N SER A 163 12.63 -6.56 4.04
CA SER A 163 12.85 -7.81 4.74
C SER A 163 11.69 -8.76 4.45
N TRP A 164 12.02 -9.95 3.93
CA TRP A 164 11.06 -11.01 3.68
C TRP A 164 10.88 -11.87 4.91
N ILE A 165 9.62 -12.16 5.25
CA ILE A 165 9.32 -13.12 6.29
C ILE A 165 9.60 -14.52 5.72
N ALA A 166 10.59 -15.23 6.24
CA ALA A 166 11.03 -16.51 5.67
C ALA A 166 9.95 -17.61 5.67
N ILE A 167 8.82 -17.41 6.36
CA ILE A 167 7.75 -18.40 6.58
C ILE A 167 6.42 -17.97 5.93
N LYS A 168 6.32 -16.74 5.43
CA LYS A 168 5.13 -16.17 4.79
C LYS A 168 5.59 -15.44 3.54
N SER A 169 4.92 -15.61 2.41
CA SER A 169 5.21 -14.82 1.20
C SER A 169 4.73 -13.37 1.39
N GLU A 170 5.44 -12.64 2.25
CA GLU A 170 5.14 -11.31 2.78
C GLU A 170 6.46 -10.56 2.96
N PHE A 171 6.45 -9.28 2.59
CA PHE A 171 7.56 -8.39 2.85
C PHE A 171 7.19 -7.36 3.91
N THR A 172 8.23 -6.90 4.60
CA THR A 172 8.19 -5.73 5.46
C THR A 172 9.18 -4.70 4.92
N CYS A 173 8.94 -3.43 5.20
CA CYS A 173 9.82 -2.35 4.77
C CYS A 173 10.22 -1.50 5.98
N LYS A 174 11.52 -1.39 6.25
CA LYS A 174 12.08 -0.53 7.30
C LYS A 174 12.23 0.88 6.74
N LEU A 175 11.13 1.62 6.79
CA LEU A 175 11.09 3.00 6.29
C LEU A 175 11.72 3.98 7.30
N GLY A 176 12.50 4.92 6.79
CA GLY A 176 12.93 6.08 7.57
C GLY A 176 11.75 6.95 7.97
N HIS A 177 11.94 7.81 8.98
CA HIS A 177 10.88 8.58 9.63
C HIS A 177 9.97 9.35 8.65
N LEU A 178 10.57 10.03 7.66
CA LEU A 178 9.84 10.77 6.63
C LEU A 178 8.92 9.86 5.81
N LEU A 179 9.46 8.76 5.26
CA LEU A 179 8.72 7.85 4.38
C LEU A 179 7.64 7.07 5.15
N ALA A 180 7.95 6.67 6.39
CA ALA A 180 7.00 5.99 7.27
C ALA A 180 5.78 6.87 7.62
N SER A 181 5.92 8.20 7.55
CA SER A 181 4.79 9.11 7.82
C SER A 181 3.74 9.14 6.71
N PHE A 182 4.12 8.80 5.47
CA PHE A 182 3.22 8.74 4.32
C PHE A 182 2.81 7.30 4.00
N ILE A 183 3.75 6.36 4.00
CA ILE A 183 3.51 4.95 3.72
C ILE A 183 3.27 4.24 5.05
N ARG A 184 2.01 4.27 5.49
CA ARG A 184 1.60 3.64 6.75
C ARG A 184 1.65 2.10 6.64
N PRO A 185 1.81 1.37 7.77
CA PRO A 185 1.87 -0.09 7.77
C PRO A 185 0.69 -0.77 7.05
N GLU A 186 -0.52 -0.21 7.17
CA GLU A 186 -1.72 -0.77 6.55
C GLU A 186 -1.63 -0.76 5.01
N MET A 187 -0.90 0.20 4.43
CA MET A 187 -0.65 0.22 2.99
C MET A 187 0.26 -0.94 2.57
N ILE A 188 1.27 -1.26 3.37
CA ILE A 188 2.16 -2.40 3.13
C ILE A 188 1.38 -3.71 3.23
N ASP A 189 0.43 -3.82 4.15
CA ASP A 189 -0.44 -4.99 4.27
C ASP A 189 -1.30 -5.20 3.02
N VAL A 190 -1.89 -4.13 2.49
CA VAL A 190 -2.67 -4.19 1.24
C VAL A 190 -1.77 -4.54 0.04
N MET A 191 -0.57 -3.96 -0.04
CA MET A 191 0.43 -4.30 -1.06
C MET A 191 0.82 -5.79 -1.00
N ASN A 192 1.04 -6.34 0.20
CA ASN A 192 1.29 -7.76 0.41
C ASN A 192 0.11 -8.62 -0.06
N GLN A 193 -1.13 -8.20 0.17
CA GLN A 193 -2.31 -8.91 -0.32
C GLN A 193 -2.38 -8.92 -1.86
N CYS A 194 -2.10 -7.77 -2.51
CA CYS A 194 -1.97 -7.70 -3.97
C CYS A 194 -0.90 -8.64 -4.50
N MET A 195 0.29 -8.64 -3.89
CA MET A 195 1.41 -9.50 -4.27
C MET A 195 1.04 -10.99 -4.16
N LYS A 196 0.50 -11.41 -3.00
CA LYS A 196 0.08 -12.80 -2.78
C LYS A 196 -0.94 -13.27 -3.79
N PHE A 197 -1.89 -12.41 -4.15
CA PHE A 197 -2.89 -12.74 -5.14
C PHE A 197 -2.25 -12.94 -6.53
N ALA A 198 -1.38 -12.02 -6.95
CA ALA A 198 -0.64 -12.16 -8.22
C ALA A 198 0.22 -13.43 -8.25
N HIS A 199 0.89 -13.75 -7.13
CA HIS A 199 1.69 -14.96 -6.95
C HIS A 199 0.84 -16.24 -6.95
N SER A 200 -0.34 -16.22 -6.34
CA SER A 200 -1.27 -17.34 -6.36
C SER A 200 -1.76 -17.63 -7.79
N ALA A 201 -2.14 -16.61 -8.55
CA ALA A 201 -2.51 -16.77 -9.94
C ALA A 201 -1.33 -17.28 -10.81
N TYR A 202 -0.11 -16.78 -10.55
CA TYR A 202 1.10 -17.30 -11.18
C TYR A 202 1.32 -18.79 -10.89
N ARG A 203 1.23 -19.19 -9.61
CA ARG A 203 1.40 -20.59 -9.18
C ARG A 203 0.37 -21.50 -9.85
N THR A 204 -0.91 -21.12 -9.86
CA THR A 204 -1.95 -21.92 -10.52
C THR A 204 -1.66 -22.09 -12.00
N ARG A 205 -1.27 -21.01 -12.68
CA ARG A 205 -0.88 -21.08 -14.09
C ARG A 205 0.26 -22.08 -14.30
N GLU A 206 1.33 -22.02 -13.52
CA GLU A 206 2.45 -22.95 -13.65
C GLU A 206 2.01 -24.40 -13.46
N LEU A 207 1.13 -24.68 -12.49
CA LEU A 207 0.58 -26.01 -12.27
C LEU A 207 -0.26 -26.50 -13.45
N LEU A 208 -1.11 -25.65 -14.03
CA LEU A 208 -1.88 -25.98 -15.22
C LEU A 208 -0.96 -26.25 -16.43
N VAL A 209 0.11 -25.48 -16.60
CA VAL A 209 1.13 -25.72 -17.64
C VAL A 209 1.83 -27.06 -17.42
N THR A 210 2.24 -27.38 -16.20
CA THR A 210 2.85 -28.68 -15.86
C THR A 210 1.88 -29.83 -16.14
N MET A 211 0.62 -29.73 -15.72
CA MET A 211 -0.40 -30.74 -15.97
C MET A 211 -0.66 -30.96 -17.47
N ALA A 212 -0.72 -29.89 -18.26
CA ALA A 212 -0.91 -29.98 -19.71
C ALA A 212 0.25 -30.72 -20.40
N ASN A 213 1.47 -30.52 -19.89
CA ASN A 213 2.70 -31.04 -20.47
C ASN A 213 3.12 -32.41 -19.92
N ASP A 214 2.60 -32.85 -18.77
CA ASP A 214 2.89 -34.15 -18.19
C ASP A 214 2.22 -35.27 -19.00
N LYS A 215 2.99 -35.85 -19.91
CA LYS A 215 2.54 -36.93 -20.80
C LYS A 215 2.16 -38.19 -20.02
N GLU A 216 2.79 -38.45 -18.88
CA GLU A 216 2.59 -39.67 -18.12
C GLU A 216 1.34 -39.56 -17.22
N LEU A 217 1.16 -38.44 -16.54
CA LEU A 217 -0.09 -38.10 -15.83
C LEU A 217 -1.29 -38.17 -16.76
N MET A 218 -1.19 -37.50 -17.92
CA MET A 218 -2.25 -37.53 -18.93
C MET A 218 -2.47 -38.94 -19.48
N PHE A 219 -1.44 -39.79 -19.56
CA PHE A 219 -1.57 -41.18 -20.00
C PHE A 219 -2.25 -42.08 -18.97
N ARG A 220 -2.06 -41.81 -17.67
CA ARG A 220 -2.69 -42.54 -16.56
C ARG A 220 -4.18 -42.24 -16.39
N MET A 221 -4.66 -41.10 -16.87
CA MET A 221 -6.09 -40.76 -16.88
C MET A 221 -6.89 -41.69 -17.81
N LYS A 222 -7.70 -42.57 -17.21
CA LYS A 222 -8.61 -43.50 -17.90
C LYS A 222 -10.06 -43.19 -17.54
N CYS A 223 -10.99 -43.46 -18.46
CA CYS A 223 -12.42 -43.42 -18.14
C CYS A 223 -12.75 -44.38 -16.98
N PRO A 224 -13.56 -43.95 -15.99
CA PRO A 224 -14.01 -44.83 -14.91
C PRO A 224 -14.70 -46.07 -15.48
N GLN A 225 -14.36 -47.25 -14.97
CA GLN A 225 -14.99 -48.51 -15.40
C GLN A 225 -16.51 -48.53 -15.15
N SER A 226 -17.00 -47.74 -14.19
CA SER A 226 -18.43 -47.58 -13.90
C SER A 226 -19.24 -46.89 -15.00
N THR A 227 -18.59 -46.13 -15.89
CA THR A 227 -19.20 -45.50 -17.06
C THR A 227 -19.14 -46.37 -18.33
N LEU A 228 -18.36 -47.45 -18.29
CA LEU A 228 -18.24 -48.39 -19.39
C LEU A 228 -19.30 -49.48 -19.22
N ASP A 229 -20.24 -49.56 -20.14
CA ASP A 229 -21.17 -50.68 -20.24
C ASP A 229 -20.35 -51.95 -20.56
N ILE A 230 -20.05 -52.73 -19.52
CA ILE A 230 -19.07 -53.84 -19.53
C ILE A 230 -19.40 -54.87 -20.61
N SER A 231 -20.69 -54.97 -20.96
CA SER A 231 -21.24 -55.80 -22.04
C SER A 231 -20.75 -55.41 -23.45
N ARG A 232 -20.47 -54.13 -23.70
CA ARG A 232 -19.95 -53.60 -24.98
C ARG A 232 -18.43 -53.40 -24.99
N ALA A 233 -17.81 -53.26 -23.81
CA ALA A 233 -16.37 -52.98 -23.68
C ALA A 233 -15.47 -54.13 -24.14
N HIS A 234 -15.93 -55.38 -24.03
CA HIS A 234 -15.16 -56.57 -24.44
C HIS A 234 -15.06 -56.75 -25.96
N GLN A 235 -15.92 -56.07 -26.74
CA GLN A 235 -15.91 -56.17 -28.21
C GLN A 235 -15.14 -55.04 -28.92
N ASN A 236 -14.75 -53.98 -28.21
CA ASN A 236 -14.13 -52.79 -28.81
C ASN A 236 -12.97 -52.23 -27.98
N ILE A 237 -11.86 -52.99 -27.89
CA ILE A 237 -10.59 -52.50 -27.31
C ILE A 237 -10.16 -51.17 -27.96
N ASN A 238 -10.32 -51.06 -29.30
CA ASN A 238 -10.09 -49.83 -30.06
C ASN A 238 -11.03 -48.68 -29.66
N GLY A 239 -12.24 -48.97 -29.20
CA GLY A 239 -13.22 -47.99 -28.74
C GLY A 239 -12.84 -47.37 -27.40
N THR A 240 -12.35 -48.19 -26.47
CA THR A 240 -11.86 -47.72 -25.15
C THR A 240 -10.61 -46.85 -25.30
N ASP A 241 -9.66 -47.23 -26.16
CA ASP A 241 -8.47 -46.43 -26.43
C ASP A 241 -8.77 -45.12 -27.17
N SER A 242 -9.73 -45.15 -28.10
CA SER A 242 -10.26 -43.95 -28.77
C SER A 242 -10.93 -43.01 -27.74
N MET A 243 -11.74 -43.55 -26.82
CA MET A 243 -12.43 -42.78 -25.79
C MET A 243 -11.44 -42.17 -24.78
N ASN A 244 -10.43 -42.93 -24.35
CA ASN A 244 -9.34 -42.42 -23.51
C ASN A 244 -8.49 -41.36 -24.24
N ARG A 245 -8.27 -41.50 -25.55
CA ARG A 245 -7.59 -40.46 -26.36
C ARG A 245 -8.44 -39.18 -26.45
N ALA A 246 -9.74 -39.31 -26.71
CA ALA A 246 -10.66 -38.18 -26.75
C ALA A 246 -10.78 -37.46 -25.39
N LEU A 247 -10.83 -38.21 -24.29
CA LEU A 247 -10.82 -37.68 -22.92
C LEU A 247 -9.56 -36.87 -22.66
N ARG A 248 -8.37 -37.43 -22.99
CA ARG A 248 -7.08 -36.74 -22.83
C ARG A 248 -7.00 -35.45 -23.65
N THR A 249 -7.49 -35.46 -24.89
CA THR A 249 -7.54 -34.25 -25.73
C THR A 249 -8.47 -33.20 -25.14
N ARG A 250 -9.67 -33.59 -24.65
CA ARG A 250 -10.61 -32.66 -24.01
C ARG A 250 -10.08 -32.09 -22.71
N LEU A 251 -9.43 -32.91 -21.87
CA LEU A 251 -8.79 -32.46 -20.63
C LEU A 251 -7.63 -31.52 -20.90
N ARG A 252 -6.77 -31.81 -21.90
CA ARG A 252 -5.72 -30.86 -22.33
C ARG A 252 -6.30 -29.54 -22.81
N PHE A 253 -7.34 -29.58 -23.64
CA PHE A 253 -8.01 -28.37 -24.11
C PHE A 253 -8.60 -27.56 -22.95
N PHE A 254 -9.22 -28.24 -21.98
CA PHE A 254 -9.78 -27.61 -20.79
C PHE A 254 -8.70 -26.99 -19.90
N VAL A 255 -7.62 -27.71 -19.58
CA VAL A 255 -6.48 -27.20 -18.81
C VAL A 255 -5.83 -26.01 -19.51
N PHE A 256 -5.67 -26.07 -20.84
CA PHE A 256 -5.15 -24.95 -21.63
C PHE A 256 -6.08 -23.73 -21.58
N THR A 257 -7.39 -23.95 -21.69
CA THR A 257 -8.38 -22.88 -21.61
C THR A 257 -8.35 -22.21 -20.23
N LEU A 258 -8.23 -22.99 -19.15
CA LEU A 258 -8.09 -22.47 -17.79
C LEU A 258 -6.79 -21.70 -17.60
N GLU A 259 -5.67 -22.19 -18.13
CA GLU A 259 -4.39 -21.49 -18.10
C GLU A 259 -4.52 -20.11 -18.74
N GLN A 260 -5.17 -20.02 -19.90
CA GLN A 260 -5.42 -18.76 -20.59
C GLN A 260 -6.29 -17.81 -19.76
N VAL A 261 -7.37 -18.32 -19.14
CA VAL A 261 -8.26 -17.52 -18.27
C VAL A 261 -7.50 -17.00 -17.04
N VAL A 262 -6.71 -17.84 -16.38
CA VAL A 262 -5.92 -17.45 -15.21
C VAL A 262 -4.84 -16.43 -15.59
N SER A 263 -4.14 -16.64 -16.71
CA SER A 263 -3.14 -15.71 -17.24
C SER A 263 -3.75 -14.34 -17.54
N HIS A 264 -4.88 -14.31 -18.24
CA HIS A 264 -5.59 -13.07 -18.56
C HIS A 264 -6.08 -12.35 -17.29
N PHE A 265 -6.64 -13.08 -16.33
CA PHE A 265 -7.10 -12.50 -15.07
C PHE A 265 -5.95 -11.91 -14.25
N ARG A 266 -4.81 -12.62 -14.20
CA ARG A 266 -3.58 -12.13 -13.55
C ARG A 266 -3.10 -10.83 -14.20
N GLU A 267 -3.03 -10.79 -15.52
CA GLU A 267 -2.59 -9.59 -16.26
C GLU A 267 -3.52 -8.40 -16.00
N LEU A 268 -4.84 -8.60 -16.12
CA LEU A 268 -5.83 -7.57 -15.81
C LEU A 268 -5.73 -7.05 -14.37
N PHE A 269 -5.46 -7.93 -13.41
CA PHE A 269 -5.26 -7.52 -12.02
C PHE A 269 -3.95 -6.72 -11.87
N SER A 270 -2.84 -7.26 -12.35
CA SER A 270 -1.53 -6.62 -12.27
C SER A 270 -1.54 -5.25 -12.94
N ASP A 271 -2.20 -5.09 -14.09
CA ASP A 271 -2.32 -3.81 -14.78
C ASP A 271 -3.15 -2.80 -14.00
N LYS A 272 -4.21 -3.23 -13.30
CA LYS A 272 -4.98 -2.35 -12.40
C LYS A 272 -4.16 -1.91 -11.20
N VAL A 273 -3.43 -2.82 -10.56
CA VAL A 273 -2.54 -2.45 -9.44
C VAL A 273 -1.44 -1.51 -9.93
N ARG A 274 -0.82 -1.81 -11.08
CA ARG A 274 0.20 -0.95 -11.71
C ARG A 274 -0.34 0.44 -12.03
N TYR A 275 -1.57 0.52 -12.54
CA TYR A 275 -2.23 1.78 -12.82
C TYR A 275 -2.35 2.63 -11.55
N VAL A 276 -2.77 2.05 -10.42
CA VAL A 276 -2.84 2.78 -9.15
C VAL A 276 -1.45 3.28 -8.72
N PHE A 277 -0.41 2.45 -8.79
CA PHE A 277 0.95 2.90 -8.47
C PHE A 277 1.39 4.07 -9.35
N LYS A 278 1.19 3.98 -10.67
CA LYS A 278 1.59 5.03 -11.62
C LYS A 278 0.81 6.33 -11.43
N GLU A 279 -0.52 6.24 -11.35
CA GLU A 279 -1.43 7.37 -11.13
C GLU A 279 -1.05 8.12 -9.85
N LYS A 280 -0.85 7.41 -8.74
CA LYS A 280 -0.50 8.03 -7.45
C LYS A 280 0.90 8.60 -7.41
N ARG A 281 1.84 8.00 -8.14
CA ARG A 281 3.16 8.59 -8.33
C ARG A 281 3.07 9.94 -9.03
N GLU A 282 2.28 10.03 -10.10
CA GLU A 282 2.11 11.27 -10.87
C GLU A 282 1.41 12.36 -10.05
N GLU A 283 0.38 12.01 -9.27
CA GLU A 283 -0.28 12.93 -8.34
C GLU A 283 0.68 13.45 -7.25
N ILE A 284 1.50 12.58 -6.65
CA ILE A 284 2.45 12.98 -5.59
C ILE A 284 3.57 13.85 -6.14
N VAL A 285 4.05 13.58 -7.35
CA VAL A 285 5.08 14.40 -8.02
C VAL A 285 4.55 15.77 -8.41
N SER A 286 3.28 15.85 -8.81
CA SER A 286 2.62 17.11 -9.19
C SER A 286 1.98 17.86 -8.02
N ALA A 287 2.03 17.31 -6.81
CA ALA A 287 1.43 17.88 -5.62
C ALA A 287 2.04 19.25 -5.28
N THR A 288 1.18 20.27 -5.17
CA THR A 288 1.58 21.62 -4.74
C THR A 288 1.35 21.86 -3.25
N SER A 289 0.67 20.94 -2.58
CA SER A 289 0.42 21.00 -1.14
C SER A 289 0.56 19.63 -0.49
N LEU A 290 0.82 19.63 0.82
CA LEU A 290 0.87 18.40 1.62
C LEU A 290 -0.48 17.65 1.59
N LYS A 291 -1.59 18.39 1.52
CA LYS A 291 -2.95 17.82 1.46
C LYS A 291 -3.16 17.01 0.18
N ASP A 292 -2.59 17.44 -0.94
CA ASP A 292 -2.65 16.70 -2.21
C ASP A 292 -1.94 15.35 -2.07
N VAL A 293 -0.76 15.33 -1.43
CA VAL A 293 0.00 14.09 -1.14
C VAL A 293 -0.80 13.17 -0.23
N GLU A 294 -1.34 13.67 0.87
CA GLU A 294 -2.13 12.87 1.82
C GLU A 294 -3.40 12.31 1.17
N THR A 295 -4.05 13.10 0.31
CA THR A 295 -5.23 12.67 -0.45
C THR A 295 -4.87 11.58 -1.46
N ALA A 296 -3.77 11.76 -2.21
CA ALA A 296 -3.28 10.77 -3.17
C ALA A 296 -2.94 9.44 -2.48
N MET A 297 -2.30 9.50 -1.31
CA MET A 297 -1.97 8.31 -0.51
C MET A 297 -3.21 7.61 0.03
N ALA A 298 -4.19 8.36 0.55
CA ALA A 298 -5.45 7.80 1.06
C ALA A 298 -6.30 7.18 -0.06
N ASP A 299 -6.41 7.84 -1.21
CA ASP A 299 -7.12 7.31 -2.38
C ASP A 299 -6.39 6.08 -2.96
N GLY A 300 -5.05 6.11 -3.01
CA GLY A 300 -4.24 4.96 -3.42
C GLY A 300 -4.48 3.74 -2.54
N TYR A 301 -4.47 3.92 -1.22
CA TYR A 301 -4.80 2.87 -0.25
C TYR A 301 -6.20 2.30 -0.50
N LYS A 302 -7.20 3.18 -0.64
CA LYS A 302 -8.59 2.78 -0.87
C LYS A 302 -8.75 2.01 -2.18
N LYS A 303 -8.18 2.51 -3.28
CA LYS A 303 -8.22 1.86 -4.61
C LYS A 303 -7.56 0.47 -4.57
N MET A 304 -6.40 0.33 -3.94
CA MET A 304 -5.75 -0.99 -3.81
C MET A 304 -6.56 -1.93 -2.92
N SER A 305 -7.10 -1.44 -1.79
CA SER A 305 -7.94 -2.23 -0.90
C SER A 305 -9.21 -2.73 -1.61
N ASP A 306 -9.89 -1.86 -2.35
CA ASP A 306 -11.04 -2.21 -3.18
C ASP A 306 -10.73 -3.29 -4.21
N LEU A 307 -9.55 -3.24 -4.84
CA LEU A 307 -9.11 -4.27 -5.79
C LEU A 307 -8.98 -5.62 -5.08
N VAL A 308 -8.34 -5.64 -3.91
CA VAL A 308 -8.19 -6.87 -3.12
C VAL A 308 -9.54 -7.40 -2.65
N ILE A 309 -10.44 -6.55 -2.15
CA ILE A 309 -11.78 -6.97 -1.69
C ILE A 309 -12.60 -7.52 -2.86
N ARG A 310 -12.64 -6.84 -4.01
CA ARG A 310 -13.38 -7.32 -5.20
C ARG A 310 -12.83 -8.65 -5.71
N VAL A 311 -11.54 -8.88 -5.57
CA VAL A 311 -10.88 -10.15 -5.89
C VAL A 311 -11.16 -11.21 -4.83
N GLY A 312 -11.16 -10.87 -3.55
CA GLY A 312 -11.53 -11.78 -2.45
C GLY A 312 -13.00 -12.20 -2.51
N VAL A 313 -13.88 -11.32 -2.99
CA VAL A 313 -15.29 -11.62 -3.30
C VAL A 313 -15.41 -12.50 -4.56
N ARG A 314 -14.44 -12.45 -5.48
CA ARG A 314 -14.24 -13.45 -6.56
C ARG A 314 -13.57 -14.74 -6.04
N ARG A 315 -13.91 -15.14 -4.82
CA ARG A 315 -13.63 -16.44 -4.18
C ARG A 315 -13.86 -17.63 -5.12
N MET A 316 -14.78 -17.48 -6.07
CA MET A 316 -15.05 -18.42 -7.15
C MET A 316 -13.79 -18.87 -7.94
N VAL A 317 -12.83 -17.98 -8.21
CA VAL A 317 -11.59 -18.37 -8.92
C VAL A 317 -10.70 -19.21 -8.00
N HIS A 318 -10.53 -18.81 -6.73
CA HIS A 318 -9.79 -19.58 -5.74
C HIS A 318 -10.44 -20.93 -5.42
N GLU A 319 -11.77 -20.99 -5.30
CA GLU A 319 -12.53 -22.24 -5.13
C GLU A 319 -12.41 -23.14 -6.35
N THR A 320 -12.36 -22.56 -7.56
CA THR A 320 -12.10 -23.33 -8.79
C THR A 320 -10.64 -23.81 -8.83
N MET A 321 -9.68 -22.98 -8.39
CA MET A 321 -8.26 -23.34 -8.26
C MET A 321 -8.02 -24.41 -7.20
N ASP A 322 -8.67 -24.33 -6.05
CA ASP A 322 -8.61 -25.32 -4.96
C ASP A 322 -9.28 -26.63 -5.38
N MET A 323 -10.39 -26.57 -6.14
CA MET A 323 -10.93 -27.76 -6.81
C MET A 323 -9.92 -28.40 -7.76
N PHE A 324 -9.18 -27.61 -8.55
CA PHE A 324 -8.15 -28.17 -9.44
C PHE A 324 -6.93 -28.72 -8.70
N MET A 325 -6.52 -28.08 -7.60
CA MET A 325 -5.47 -28.58 -6.72
C MET A 325 -5.87 -29.91 -6.08
N ASN A 326 -7.08 -29.98 -5.53
CA ASN A 326 -7.64 -31.20 -4.95
C ASN A 326 -7.80 -32.30 -6.00
N MET A 327 -8.24 -31.97 -7.22
CA MET A 327 -8.26 -32.92 -8.33
C MET A 327 -6.85 -33.42 -8.66
N THR A 328 -5.85 -32.54 -8.68
CA THR A 328 -4.45 -32.90 -8.98
C THR A 328 -3.85 -33.80 -7.91
N ASP A 329 -4.14 -33.54 -6.64
CA ASP A 329 -3.71 -34.37 -5.51
C ASP A 329 -4.45 -35.73 -5.51
N GLU A 330 -5.75 -35.77 -5.81
CA GLU A 330 -6.49 -37.02 -6.00
C GLU A 330 -5.97 -37.86 -7.19
N ILE A 331 -5.53 -37.21 -8.28
CA ILE A 331 -4.93 -37.88 -9.43
C ILE A 331 -3.51 -38.39 -9.10
N ARG A 332 -2.76 -37.73 -8.21
CA ARG A 332 -1.42 -38.19 -7.77
C ARG A 332 -1.46 -39.33 -6.76
N LEU A 333 -2.53 -39.44 -5.97
CA LEU A 333 -2.72 -40.46 -4.93
C LEU A 333 -3.36 -41.76 -5.44
N ARG A 334 -3.83 -41.80 -6.68
CA ARG A 334 -4.33 -43.00 -7.38
C ARG A 334 -3.42 -43.37 -8.55
#